data_AF-F3ZW69-F1
#
_entry.id   AF-F3ZW69-F1
#
_cell.length_a   1.000
_cell.length_b   1.000
_cell.length_c   1.000
_cell.angle_alpha   90.00
_cell.angle_beta   90.00
_cell.angle_gamma   90.00
#
_symmetry.space_group_name_H-M   'P 1'
#
loop_
_entity.id
_entity.type
_entity.pdbx_description
1 polymer ?
#
loop_
_entity_poly.entity_id
_entity_poly.type
_entity_poly.pdbx_seq_one_letter_code
_entity_poly.pdbx_strand_id
1 'polypeptide(L)'
;MAKARIHLEGLVPQNVKSNEDEVRFKWTSTAIIEQQKKQNVNYIIKVSRTKWLELIKDIKDDDILVVEGEPYLGMTSKGVPYIEVNTNNIFAKQFVPQEDISYFRPEEIEEVPLAHIDLVEPVHLNAKPFSLEPNITNAQIIGRITMPLTVRILPSGRLGLVSGLKNYLVAKQLGFKTVPVIFRNMTNLEWLSMRGIDPQKSFEWRHSKIRVPGRPKNIAPPPRQNRMTAPARPMVAPISRNEIKEVPLVDITVTNPKFTNARLNPQKTMAEKERISKLGKIDEPLLVRQTVNGKYDLVDGFRRLTIAKELGFDKVPVKVVS
;
A
#
# COMPACT_ATOMS: atom_id res chain seq x y z
N MET A 1 -31.54 21.25 16.10
CA MET A 1 -30.95 21.20 14.74
C MET A 1 -29.46 20.90 14.87
N ALA A 2 -28.95 19.90 14.16
CA ALA A 2 -27.50 19.62 14.16
C ALA A 2 -26.77 20.73 13.38
N LYS A 3 -25.76 21.33 13.99
CA LYS A 3 -24.92 22.34 13.31
C LYS A 3 -23.91 21.65 12.39
N ALA A 4 -23.63 22.26 11.24
CA ALA A 4 -22.59 21.79 10.33
C ALA A 4 -21.22 21.83 11.02
N ARG A 5 -20.37 20.84 10.73
CA ARG A 5 -19.00 20.76 11.22
C ARG A 5 -18.04 20.63 10.04
N ILE A 6 -16.90 21.30 10.11
CA ILE A 6 -15.81 21.16 9.16
C ILE A 6 -14.58 20.58 9.85
N HIS A 7 -13.82 19.77 9.11
CA HIS A 7 -12.57 19.16 9.53
C HIS A 7 -11.50 19.54 8.49
N LEU A 8 -10.42 20.18 8.93
CA LEU A 8 -9.31 20.64 8.09
C LEU A 8 -8.00 20.07 8.61
N GLU A 9 -7.16 19.53 7.72
CA GLU A 9 -5.81 19.03 8.03
C GLU A 9 -4.76 19.72 7.14
N GLY A 10 -3.63 20.13 7.72
CA GLY A 10 -2.62 20.93 6.99
C GLY A 10 -1.46 21.38 7.86
N LEU A 11 -0.43 21.96 7.23
CA LEU A 11 0.77 22.42 7.94
C LEU A 11 0.46 23.62 8.85
N VAL A 12 1.27 23.77 9.90
CA VAL A 12 1.19 24.90 10.82
C VAL A 12 1.32 26.23 10.04
N PRO A 13 0.40 27.18 10.24
CA PRO A 13 0.43 28.47 9.55
C PRO A 13 1.63 29.31 9.98
N GLN A 14 2.40 29.84 9.03
CA GLN A 14 3.52 30.75 9.34
C GLN A 14 3.07 32.19 9.67
N ASN A 15 1.91 32.61 9.16
CA ASN A 15 1.42 34.00 9.26
C ASN A 15 0.21 34.10 10.19
N VAL A 16 0.46 34.01 11.49
CA VAL A 16 -0.56 34.04 12.54
C VAL A 16 -0.74 35.47 13.05
N LYS A 17 -1.97 36.00 12.99
CA LYS A 17 -2.32 37.28 13.61
C LYS A 17 -3.02 37.01 14.93
N SER A 18 -2.59 37.67 15.99
CA SER A 18 -3.15 37.50 17.33
C SER A 18 -3.68 38.85 17.83
N ASN A 19 -4.87 38.83 18.42
CA ASN A 19 -5.43 39.92 19.21
C ASN A 19 -5.48 39.50 20.69
N GLU A 20 -6.11 40.30 21.56
CA GLU A 20 -6.20 39.98 22.99
C GLU A 20 -6.92 38.64 23.25
N ASP A 21 -8.00 38.34 22.54
CA ASP A 21 -8.83 37.17 22.83
C ASP A 21 -8.73 36.02 21.80
N GLU A 22 -8.31 36.34 20.58
CA GLU A 22 -8.38 35.39 19.46
C GLU A 22 -7.14 35.43 18.57
N VAL A 23 -6.88 34.28 17.96
CA VAL A 23 -5.86 34.07 16.96
C VAL A 23 -6.53 33.76 15.63
N ARG A 24 -6.14 34.51 14.60
CA ARG A 24 -6.64 34.39 13.24
C ARG A 24 -5.52 34.06 12.28
N PHE A 25 -5.73 33.04 11.46
CA PHE A 25 -4.82 32.72 10.36
C PHE A 25 -5.58 32.30 9.11
N LYS A 26 -4.96 32.60 7.97
CA LYS A 26 -5.47 32.19 6.67
C LYS A 26 -5.01 30.78 6.37
N TRP A 27 -5.92 29.99 5.84
CA TRP A 27 -5.64 28.63 5.41
C TRP A 27 -6.19 28.43 4.01
N THR A 28 -5.37 27.95 3.09
CA THR A 28 -5.83 27.62 1.73
C THR A 28 -5.84 26.11 1.61
N SER A 29 -7.00 25.54 1.28
CA SER A 29 -7.08 24.11 0.92
C SER A 29 -7.50 23.97 -0.52
N THR A 30 -6.90 23.00 -1.21
CA THR A 30 -7.31 22.64 -2.57
C THR A 30 -8.42 21.61 -2.45
N ALA A 31 -9.68 22.04 -2.57
CA ALA A 31 -10.79 21.12 -2.61
C ALA A 31 -10.93 20.55 -4.04
N ILE A 32 -11.03 19.23 -4.15
CA ILE A 32 -11.50 18.57 -5.37
C ILE A 32 -13.02 18.55 -5.28
N ILE A 33 -13.67 19.54 -5.89
CA ILE A 33 -15.12 19.53 -6.08
C ILE A 33 -15.41 18.52 -7.20
N GLU A 34 -16.53 17.79 -7.13
CA GLU A 34 -16.96 16.65 -7.98
C GLU A 34 -16.71 16.79 -9.51
N GLN A 35 -16.48 18.01 -10.01
CA GLN A 35 -16.17 18.32 -11.40
C GLN A 35 -14.67 18.43 -11.74
N GLN A 36 -13.76 17.91 -10.91
CA GLN A 36 -12.30 17.88 -11.13
C GLN A 36 -11.60 19.24 -11.31
N LYS A 37 -12.32 20.37 -11.17
CA LYS A 37 -11.70 21.69 -11.11
C LYS A 37 -11.15 21.92 -9.71
N LYS A 38 -9.82 21.96 -9.59
CA LYS A 38 -9.14 22.41 -8.38
C LYS A 38 -9.56 23.86 -8.12
N GLN A 39 -10.29 24.09 -7.03
CA GLN A 39 -10.55 25.43 -6.55
C GLN A 39 -9.84 25.61 -5.22
N ASN A 40 -9.10 26.71 -5.12
CA ASN A 40 -8.51 27.16 -3.87
C ASN A 40 -9.65 27.74 -3.02
N VAL A 41 -9.97 27.05 -1.94
CA VAL A 41 -10.93 27.56 -0.95
C VAL A 41 -10.12 28.26 0.14
N ASN A 42 -10.45 29.53 0.36
CA ASN A 42 -9.83 30.34 1.41
C ASN A 42 -10.61 30.17 2.71
N TYR A 43 -9.93 29.74 3.74
CA TYR A 43 -10.46 29.64 5.10
C TYR A 43 -9.83 30.71 6.00
N ILE A 44 -10.64 31.26 6.90
CA ILE A 44 -10.18 32.10 8.01
C ILE A 44 -10.46 31.31 9.29
N ILE A 45 -9.40 30.84 9.95
CA ILE A 45 -9.54 30.06 11.18
C ILE A 45 -9.52 31.00 12.38
N LYS A 46 -10.51 30.90 13.26
CA LYS A 46 -10.61 31.64 14.52
C LYS A 46 -10.44 30.70 15.70
N VAL A 47 -9.32 30.84 16.39
CA VAL A 47 -8.96 30.04 17.58
C VAL A 47 -8.92 30.96 18.80
N SER A 48 -9.40 30.51 19.95
CA SER A 48 -9.20 31.29 21.18
C SER A 48 -7.71 31.38 21.51
N ARG A 49 -7.25 32.53 21.97
CA ARG A 49 -5.83 32.77 22.27
C ARG A 49 -5.28 31.75 23.26
N THR A 50 -6.04 31.41 24.31
CA THR A 50 -5.63 30.42 25.31
C THR A 50 -5.37 29.05 24.70
N LYS A 51 -6.30 28.53 23.88
CA LYS A 51 -6.13 27.23 23.20
C LYS A 51 -4.94 27.26 22.24
N TRP A 52 -4.76 28.36 21.52
CA TRP A 52 -3.61 28.51 20.62
C TRP A 52 -2.29 28.50 21.38
N LEU A 53 -2.19 29.26 22.49
CA LEU A 53 -0.99 29.32 23.32
C LEU A 53 -0.66 27.98 24.00
N GLU A 54 -1.66 27.18 24.35
CA GLU A 54 -1.44 25.81 24.82
C GLU A 54 -0.90 24.93 23.71
N LEU A 55 -1.50 24.99 22.53
CA LEU A 55 -1.13 24.15 21.40
C LEU A 55 0.29 24.41 20.88
N ILE A 56 0.71 25.69 20.78
CA ILE A 56 2.02 26.01 20.20
C ILE A 56 3.22 25.59 21.08
N LYS A 57 2.99 25.24 22.35
CA LYS A 57 4.07 24.79 23.24
C LYS A 57 4.67 23.46 22.78
N ASP A 58 3.83 22.62 22.18
CA ASP A 58 4.17 21.25 21.82
C ASP A 58 4.22 21.02 20.30
N ILE A 59 3.87 22.04 19.50
CA ILE A 59 3.88 21.98 18.03
C ILE A 59 5.29 22.11 17.47
N LYS A 60 5.60 21.27 16.47
CA LYS A 60 6.76 21.40 15.58
C LYS A 60 6.36 21.93 14.21
N ASP A 61 7.32 22.49 13.48
CA ASP A 61 7.09 23.07 12.14
C ASP A 61 6.56 22.05 11.12
N ASP A 62 6.83 20.76 11.33
CA ASP A 62 6.40 19.65 10.47
C ASP A 62 5.08 19.00 10.90
N ASP A 63 4.49 19.42 12.03
CA ASP A 63 3.24 18.82 12.52
C ASP A 63 2.05 19.17 11.62
N ILE A 64 1.11 18.22 11.54
CA ILE A 64 -0.16 18.43 10.85
C ILE A 64 -1.14 19.01 11.86
N LEU A 65 -1.50 20.27 11.65
CA LEU A 65 -2.57 20.91 12.39
C LEU A 65 -3.91 20.34 11.94
N VAL A 66 -4.73 19.92 12.91
CA VAL A 66 -6.10 19.46 12.68
C VAL A 66 -7.05 20.45 13.32
N VAL A 67 -7.95 21.03 12.51
CA VAL A 67 -8.93 22.04 12.94
C VAL A 67 -10.34 21.50 12.75
N GLU A 68 -11.12 21.51 13.81
CA GLU A 68 -12.54 21.18 13.78
C GLU A 68 -13.37 22.35 14.29
N GLY A 69 -14.39 22.73 13.53
CA GLY A 69 -15.17 23.92 13.88
C GLY A 69 -16.49 24.05 13.13
N GLU A 70 -17.20 25.12 13.46
CA GLU A 70 -18.43 25.52 12.77
C GLU A 70 -18.07 26.46 11.61
N PRO A 71 -18.44 26.12 10.36
CA PRO A 71 -18.17 26.96 9.21
C PRO A 71 -19.21 28.08 9.06
N TYR A 72 -18.75 29.27 8.68
CA TYR A 72 -19.56 30.44 8.33
C TYR A 72 -19.10 31.00 6.99
N LEU A 73 -20.02 31.27 6.08
CA LEU A 73 -19.70 31.88 4.79
C LEU A 73 -19.52 33.39 4.95
N GLY A 74 -18.44 33.93 4.40
CA GLY A 74 -18.15 35.36 4.40
C GLY A 74 -17.75 35.87 3.01
N MET A 75 -17.83 37.18 2.84
CA MET A 75 -17.36 37.90 1.66
C MET A 75 -16.36 38.97 2.10
N THR A 76 -15.23 39.05 1.42
CA THR A 76 -14.28 40.15 1.63
C THR A 76 -14.85 41.45 1.06
N SER A 77 -14.27 42.61 1.43
CA SER A 77 -14.61 43.91 0.83
C SER A 77 -14.38 43.97 -0.68
N LYS A 78 -13.59 43.04 -1.23
CA LYS A 78 -13.34 42.87 -2.68
C LYS A 78 -14.28 41.87 -3.36
N GLY A 79 -15.31 41.36 -2.66
CA GLY A 79 -16.26 40.39 -3.20
C GLY A 79 -15.72 38.96 -3.35
N VAL A 80 -14.56 38.65 -2.77
CA VAL A 80 -14.01 37.29 -2.77
C VAL A 80 -14.64 36.48 -1.63
N PRO A 81 -15.26 35.31 -1.91
CA PRO A 81 -15.86 34.47 -0.89
C PRO A 81 -14.79 33.75 -0.05
N TYR A 82 -15.08 33.52 1.22
CA TYR A 82 -14.26 32.73 2.14
C TYR A 82 -15.13 31.95 3.13
N ILE A 83 -14.54 30.93 3.76
CA ILE A 83 -15.16 30.18 4.86
C ILE A 83 -14.46 30.56 6.15
N GLU A 84 -15.16 31.21 7.06
CA GLU A 84 -14.70 31.38 8.43
C GLU A 84 -14.97 30.12 9.22
N VAL A 85 -14.01 29.67 10.04
CA VAL A 85 -14.16 28.50 10.89
C VAL A 85 -13.99 28.91 12.33
N ASN A 86 -15.09 28.90 13.08
CA ASN A 86 -15.05 29.07 14.53
C ASN A 86 -14.63 27.74 15.16
N THR A 87 -13.40 27.70 15.67
CA THR A 87 -12.75 26.46 16.09
C THR A 87 -13.32 25.95 17.41
N ASN A 88 -13.89 24.75 17.37
CA ASN A 88 -14.32 24.01 18.56
C ASN A 88 -13.14 23.24 19.15
N ASN A 89 -12.38 22.58 18.29
CA ASN A 89 -11.24 21.74 18.65
C ASN A 89 -10.07 21.99 17.69
N ILE A 90 -8.87 22.02 18.23
CA ILE A 90 -7.64 22.16 17.46
C ILE A 90 -6.54 21.40 18.16
N PHE A 91 -5.84 20.57 17.40
CA PHE A 91 -4.75 19.78 17.92
C PHE A 91 -3.72 19.52 16.83
N ALA A 92 -2.49 19.27 17.24
CA ALA A 92 -1.45 18.81 16.37
C ALA A 92 -1.53 17.29 16.30
N LYS A 93 -1.70 16.77 15.10
CA LYS A 93 -1.38 15.39 14.80
C LYS A 93 0.10 15.39 14.51
N GLN A 94 0.87 14.78 15.41
CA GLN A 94 2.29 14.61 15.19
C GLN A 94 2.46 14.01 13.81
N PHE A 95 3.22 14.68 12.94
CA PHE A 95 3.63 14.04 11.71
C PHE A 95 4.47 12.87 12.17
N VAL A 96 3.90 11.67 12.23
CA VAL A 96 4.65 10.47 12.52
C VAL A 96 5.53 10.35 11.30
N PRO A 97 6.84 10.70 11.36
CA PRO A 97 7.72 10.33 10.29
C PRO A 97 7.56 8.82 10.28
N GLN A 98 7.17 8.24 9.14
CA GLN A 98 7.22 6.78 8.99
C GLN A 98 8.55 6.37 9.60
N GLU A 99 8.51 5.54 10.66
CA GLU A 99 9.63 5.31 11.57
C GLU A 99 10.92 5.42 10.81
N ASP A 100 11.86 6.22 11.31
CA ASP A 100 13.12 6.58 10.68
C ASP A 100 13.99 5.31 10.50
N ILE A 101 13.55 4.42 9.62
CA ILE A 101 14.32 3.30 9.14
C ILE A 101 15.21 3.97 8.10
N SER A 102 16.26 4.67 8.53
CA SER A 102 17.20 5.35 7.64
C SER A 102 17.99 4.31 6.84
N TYR A 103 17.34 3.72 5.84
CA TYR A 103 17.99 2.91 4.80
C TYR A 103 18.58 3.76 3.68
N PHE A 104 18.44 5.06 3.80
CA PHE A 104 18.97 6.04 2.89
C PHE A 104 19.56 7.20 3.67
N ARG A 105 20.59 7.81 3.10
CA ARG A 105 21.11 9.09 3.56
C ARG A 105 20.45 10.20 2.74
N PRO A 106 20.21 11.39 3.31
CA PRO A 106 19.62 12.50 2.57
C PRO A 106 20.36 12.85 1.27
N GLU A 107 21.67 12.63 1.23
CA GLU A 107 22.54 12.92 0.08
C GLU A 107 22.38 11.89 -1.07
N GLU A 108 21.75 10.74 -0.82
CA GLU A 108 21.47 9.72 -1.83
C GLU A 108 20.16 9.98 -2.59
N ILE A 109 19.39 10.98 -2.19
CA ILE A 109 18.08 11.28 -2.76
C ILE A 109 18.26 12.11 -4.03
N GLU A 110 17.73 11.59 -5.13
CA GLU A 110 17.68 12.30 -6.41
C GLU A 110 16.23 12.50 -6.85
N GLU A 111 15.92 13.65 -7.43
CA GLU A 111 14.60 13.93 -8.02
C GLU A 111 14.56 13.44 -9.46
N VAL A 112 13.63 12.52 -9.75
CA VAL A 112 13.54 11.85 -11.04
C VAL A 112 12.15 11.98 -11.64
N PRO A 113 12.03 12.16 -12.99
CA PRO A 113 10.74 12.16 -13.65
C PRO A 113 9.97 10.85 -13.41
N LEU A 114 8.73 10.96 -12.90
CA LEU A 114 7.88 9.80 -12.61
C LEU A 114 7.64 8.93 -13.85
N ALA A 115 7.61 9.54 -15.04
CA ALA A 115 7.45 8.88 -16.33
C ALA A 115 8.60 7.93 -16.71
N HIS A 116 9.76 8.04 -16.04
CA HIS A 116 10.93 7.17 -16.28
C HIS A 116 10.91 5.90 -15.43
N ILE A 117 9.93 5.75 -14.53
CA ILE A 117 9.84 4.64 -13.57
C ILE A 117 8.80 3.61 -14.02
N ASP A 118 9.27 2.38 -14.22
CA ASP A 118 8.50 1.21 -14.63
C ASP A 118 8.24 0.26 -13.45
N LEU A 119 7.05 -0.35 -13.42
CA LEU A 119 6.71 -1.40 -12.46
C LEU A 119 7.21 -2.75 -12.97
N VAL A 120 8.42 -3.13 -12.58
CA VAL A 120 9.08 -4.36 -13.08
C VAL A 120 8.99 -5.56 -12.14
N GLU A 121 8.84 -5.32 -10.84
CA GLU A 121 8.87 -6.42 -9.87
C GLU A 121 7.49 -7.11 -9.76
N PRO A 122 7.43 -8.45 -9.70
CA PRO A 122 6.17 -9.18 -9.53
C PRO A 122 5.37 -8.77 -8.29
N VAL A 123 6.05 -8.30 -7.23
CA VAL A 123 5.41 -7.78 -6.01
C VAL A 123 4.55 -6.54 -6.28
N HIS A 124 4.89 -5.76 -7.31
CA HIS A 124 4.12 -4.58 -7.70
C HIS A 124 2.90 -4.95 -8.54
N LEU A 125 3.04 -5.97 -9.39
CA LEU A 125 1.98 -6.44 -10.27
C LEU A 125 0.93 -7.28 -9.53
N ASN A 126 1.34 -8.02 -8.50
CA ASN A 126 0.47 -8.88 -7.69
C ASN A 126 0.14 -8.30 -6.32
N ALA A 127 0.20 -6.97 -6.19
CA ALA A 127 -0.08 -6.31 -4.92
C ALA A 127 -1.56 -6.46 -4.56
N LYS A 128 -1.86 -6.90 -3.34
CA LYS A 128 -3.23 -6.88 -2.82
C LYS A 128 -3.74 -5.44 -2.71
N PRO A 129 -5.07 -5.20 -2.77
CA PRO A 129 -5.63 -3.88 -2.51
C PRO A 129 -5.16 -3.33 -1.16
N PHE A 130 -4.71 -2.07 -1.14
CA PHE A 130 -4.36 -1.33 0.07
C PHE A 130 -4.91 0.09 -0.03
N SER A 131 -5.23 0.70 1.12
CA SER A 131 -5.63 2.10 1.14
C SER A 131 -4.43 3.00 0.86
N LEU A 132 -4.66 4.01 0.01
CA LEU A 132 -3.73 5.10 -0.28
C LEU A 132 -4.07 6.37 0.52
N GLU A 133 -5.24 6.45 1.16
CA GLU A 133 -5.77 7.69 1.74
C GLU A 133 -4.78 8.40 2.67
N PRO A 134 -4.13 7.73 3.65
CA PRO A 134 -3.21 8.44 4.54
C PRO A 134 -2.03 9.06 3.78
N ASN A 135 -1.52 8.37 2.75
CA ASN A 135 -0.40 8.85 1.96
C ASN A 135 -0.83 9.96 0.99
N ILE A 136 -2.06 9.89 0.46
CA ILE A 136 -2.65 10.94 -0.38
C ILE A 136 -2.81 12.22 0.43
N THR A 137 -3.45 12.15 1.59
CA THR A 137 -3.66 13.30 2.47
C THR A 137 -2.32 13.94 2.84
N ASN A 138 -1.35 13.14 3.29
CA ASN A 138 -0.03 13.64 3.63
C ASN A 138 0.67 14.30 2.42
N ALA A 139 0.65 13.66 1.25
CA ALA A 139 1.29 14.21 0.06
C ALA A 139 0.59 15.46 -0.49
N GLN A 140 -0.73 15.60 -0.30
CA GLN A 140 -1.49 16.80 -0.64
C GLN A 140 -1.16 17.96 0.31
N ILE A 141 -1.07 17.68 1.61
CA ILE A 141 -0.72 18.67 2.63
C ILE A 141 0.71 19.18 2.41
N ILE A 142 1.66 18.25 2.21
CA ILE A 142 3.08 18.57 2.09
C ILE A 142 3.43 19.07 0.68
N GLY A 143 2.60 18.75 -0.32
CA GLY A 143 2.83 19.12 -1.72
C GLY A 143 3.90 18.30 -2.44
N ARG A 144 4.45 17.26 -1.80
CA ARG A 144 5.45 16.34 -2.36
C ARG A 144 5.40 14.96 -1.69
N ILE A 145 6.04 13.98 -2.31
CA ILE A 145 6.36 12.71 -1.65
C ILE A 145 7.55 12.94 -0.72
N THR A 146 7.43 12.56 0.55
CA THR A 146 8.52 12.72 1.53
C THR A 146 9.45 11.53 1.60
N MET A 147 8.92 10.32 1.43
CA MET A 147 9.69 9.08 1.52
C MET A 147 10.12 8.60 0.13
N PRO A 148 11.44 8.52 -0.15
CA PRO A 148 11.94 8.24 -1.50
C PRO A 148 11.57 6.84 -1.97
N LEU A 149 11.36 6.71 -3.28
CA LEU A 149 11.20 5.42 -3.94
C LEU A 149 12.56 4.75 -4.08
N THR A 150 12.62 3.42 -3.94
CA THR A 150 13.84 2.69 -4.28
C THR A 150 13.73 2.22 -5.72
N VAL A 151 14.71 2.57 -6.55
CA VAL A 151 14.74 2.23 -7.97
C VAL A 151 16.06 1.57 -8.37
N ARG A 152 16.04 0.81 -9.46
CA ARG A 152 17.23 0.26 -10.13
C ARG A 152 17.28 0.69 -11.57
N ILE A 153 18.47 0.79 -12.15
CA ILE A 153 18.64 1.06 -13.57
C ILE A 153 18.42 -0.24 -14.35
N LEU A 154 17.55 -0.21 -15.35
CA LEU A 154 17.30 -1.34 -16.24
C LEU A 154 18.27 -1.30 -17.43
N PRO A 155 18.49 -2.42 -18.14
CA PRO A 155 19.33 -2.45 -19.35
C PRO A 155 18.88 -1.47 -20.44
N SER A 156 17.60 -1.08 -20.45
CA SER A 156 17.04 -0.08 -21.36
C SER A 156 17.39 1.37 -21.00
N GLY A 157 18.06 1.61 -19.86
CA GLY A 157 18.27 2.94 -19.30
C GLY A 157 17.06 3.51 -18.55
N ARG A 158 15.90 2.82 -18.58
CA ARG A 158 14.73 3.17 -17.75
C ARG A 158 14.94 2.71 -16.30
N LEU A 159 14.11 3.20 -15.40
CA LEU A 159 14.20 2.89 -13.97
C LEU A 159 13.15 1.87 -13.58
N GLY A 160 13.56 0.76 -12.98
CA GLY A 160 12.65 -0.23 -12.40
C GLY A 160 12.36 0.12 -10.96
N LEU A 161 11.08 0.24 -10.59
CA LEU A 161 10.67 0.38 -9.19
C LEU A 161 11.06 -0.90 -8.42
N VAL A 162 11.86 -0.75 -7.37
CA VAL A 162 12.29 -1.82 -6.46
C VAL A 162 11.42 -1.81 -5.20
N SER A 163 11.15 -0.64 -4.61
CA SER A 163 10.30 -0.48 -3.42
C SER A 163 9.62 0.89 -3.43
N GLY A 164 8.54 1.04 -2.66
CA GLY A 164 7.80 2.30 -2.53
C GLY A 164 6.52 2.39 -3.39
N LEU A 165 5.91 1.25 -3.76
CA LEU A 165 4.70 1.21 -4.60
C LEU A 165 3.59 2.18 -4.16
N LYS A 166 3.34 2.29 -2.85
CA LYS A 166 2.31 3.22 -2.33
C LYS A 166 2.59 4.66 -2.75
N ASN A 167 3.81 5.12 -2.56
CA ASN A 167 4.20 6.50 -2.87
C ASN A 167 4.25 6.74 -4.37
N TYR A 168 4.66 5.73 -5.16
CA TYR A 168 4.58 5.79 -6.62
C TYR A 168 3.14 6.00 -7.09
N LEU A 169 2.19 5.21 -6.56
CA LEU A 169 0.77 5.33 -6.92
C LEU A 169 0.17 6.67 -6.46
N VAL A 170 0.53 7.14 -5.26
CA VAL A 170 0.11 8.46 -4.76
C VAL A 170 0.63 9.57 -5.66
N ALA A 171 1.90 9.54 -6.03
CA ALA A 171 2.49 10.53 -6.94
C ALA A 171 1.78 10.54 -8.30
N LYS A 172 1.49 9.35 -8.84
CA LYS A 172 0.77 9.20 -10.10
C LYS A 172 -0.66 9.74 -10.01
N GLN A 173 -1.37 9.43 -8.92
CA GLN A 173 -2.75 9.88 -8.69
C GLN A 173 -2.84 11.39 -8.47
N LEU A 174 -1.87 12.00 -7.80
CA LEU A 174 -1.81 13.44 -7.55
C LEU A 174 -1.23 14.24 -8.73
N GLY A 175 -0.68 13.56 -9.74
CA GLY A 175 -0.11 14.18 -10.94
C GLY A 175 1.26 14.83 -10.71
N PHE A 176 2.07 14.30 -9.79
CA PHE A 176 3.45 14.77 -9.61
C PHE A 176 4.30 14.40 -10.82
N LYS A 177 5.10 15.36 -11.29
CA LYS A 177 6.00 15.19 -12.44
C LYS A 177 7.30 14.49 -12.04
N THR A 178 7.82 14.80 -10.86
CA THR A 178 9.04 14.21 -10.29
C THR A 178 8.74 13.58 -8.94
N VAL A 179 9.59 12.66 -8.55
CA VAL A 179 9.56 12.02 -7.23
C VAL A 179 10.99 11.83 -6.71
N PRO A 180 11.19 11.91 -5.39
CA PRO A 180 12.47 11.56 -4.79
C PRO A 180 12.69 10.05 -4.91
N VAL A 181 13.88 9.68 -5.36
CA VAL A 181 14.30 8.29 -5.50
C VAL A 181 15.68 8.07 -4.91
N ILE A 182 15.97 6.82 -4.55
CA ILE A 182 17.30 6.33 -4.24
C ILE A 182 17.65 5.19 -5.19
N PHE A 183 18.89 5.17 -5.67
CA PHE A 183 19.38 4.13 -6.57
C PHE A 183 19.94 2.94 -5.77
N ARG A 184 19.40 1.76 -6.07
CA ARG A 184 19.89 0.48 -5.57
C ARG A 184 19.91 -0.51 -6.72
N ASN A 185 21.09 -0.99 -7.08
CA ASN A 185 21.25 -1.93 -8.19
C ASN A 185 20.91 -3.38 -7.76
N MET A 186 19.68 -3.60 -7.28
CA MET A 186 19.22 -4.89 -6.78
C MET A 186 17.70 -5.04 -6.95
N THR A 187 17.21 -6.27 -6.95
CA THR A 187 15.79 -6.65 -6.98
C THR A 187 15.08 -6.33 -5.67
N ASN A 188 13.75 -6.39 -5.64
CA ASN A 188 12.99 -6.21 -4.39
C ASN A 188 13.35 -7.27 -3.33
N LEU A 189 13.57 -8.51 -3.75
CA LEU A 189 13.92 -9.63 -2.85
C LEU A 189 15.29 -9.43 -2.20
N GLU A 190 16.29 -9.02 -2.98
CA GLU A 190 17.63 -8.70 -2.48
C GLU A 190 17.57 -7.51 -1.54
N TRP A 191 16.81 -6.48 -1.92
CA TRP A 191 16.59 -5.29 -1.10
C TRP A 191 15.99 -5.65 0.27
N LEU A 192 14.93 -6.46 0.32
CA LEU A 192 14.33 -6.92 1.58
C LEU A 192 15.31 -7.76 2.41
N SER A 193 16.05 -8.67 1.77
CA SER A 193 17.03 -9.53 2.43
C SER A 193 18.16 -8.74 3.07
N MET A 194 18.67 -7.70 2.40
CA MET A 194 19.69 -6.80 2.93
C MET A 194 19.24 -6.11 4.22
N ARG A 195 17.93 -5.86 4.36
CA ARG A 195 17.34 -5.23 5.56
C ARG A 195 17.00 -6.23 6.67
N GLY A 196 17.33 -7.51 6.50
CA GLY A 196 16.90 -8.57 7.41
C GLY A 196 15.38 -8.74 7.45
N ILE A 197 14.67 -8.22 6.44
CA ILE A 197 13.23 -8.36 6.31
C ILE A 197 12.98 -9.66 5.55
N ASP A 198 12.48 -10.67 6.24
CA ASP A 198 12.03 -11.90 5.61
C ASP A 198 10.93 -11.56 4.58
N PRO A 199 11.14 -11.85 3.27
CA PRO A 199 10.17 -11.52 2.23
C PRO A 199 8.79 -12.08 2.54
N GLN A 200 8.70 -13.32 3.05
CA GLN A 200 7.42 -13.96 3.42
C GLN A 200 6.73 -13.20 4.54
N LYS A 201 7.49 -12.81 5.58
CA LYS A 201 6.95 -11.98 6.66
C LYS A 201 6.63 -10.56 6.21
N SER A 202 7.34 -9.99 5.24
CA SER A 202 7.04 -8.65 4.71
C SER A 202 5.70 -8.62 3.98
N PHE A 203 5.32 -9.73 3.34
CA PHE A 203 3.98 -9.94 2.80
C PHE A 203 2.96 -10.11 3.94
N GLU A 204 3.26 -10.92 4.96
CA GLU A 204 2.36 -11.16 6.10
C GLU A 204 2.20 -9.96 7.06
N TRP A 205 3.21 -9.12 7.24
CA TRP A 205 3.19 -7.90 8.08
C TRP A 205 2.29 -6.83 7.47
N ARG A 206 2.09 -6.87 6.15
CA ARG A 206 1.06 -6.09 5.44
C ARG A 206 -0.34 -6.72 5.54
N HIS A 207 -0.49 -7.85 6.22
CA HIS A 207 -1.74 -8.60 6.37
C HIS A 207 -2.22 -8.76 7.82
N SER A 208 -1.38 -8.48 8.82
CA SER A 208 -1.82 -8.41 10.20
C SER A 208 -2.35 -7.00 10.50
N LYS A 209 -3.63 -6.91 10.89
CA LYS A 209 -4.10 -5.77 11.69
C LYS A 209 -3.31 -5.82 12.99
N ILE A 210 -2.27 -5.01 13.15
CA ILE A 210 -1.52 -4.96 14.40
C ILE A 210 -2.43 -4.32 15.46
N ARG A 211 -3.06 -5.16 16.29
CA ARG A 211 -3.21 -4.83 17.72
C ARG A 211 -1.79 -4.86 18.30
N VAL A 212 -1.39 -3.79 18.97
CA VAL A 212 -0.19 -3.78 19.80
C VAL A 212 -0.60 -4.29 21.19
N PRO A 213 -0.16 -5.47 21.63
CA PRO A 213 -0.05 -5.74 23.05
C PRO A 213 1.41 -5.64 23.47
N GLY A 214 1.61 -5.09 24.66
CA GLY A 214 2.91 -4.74 25.23
C GLY A 214 3.93 -5.88 25.28
N ARG A 215 5.19 -5.47 25.24
CA ARG A 215 6.38 -6.26 25.61
C ARG A 215 6.68 -6.02 27.11
N PRO A 216 7.58 -6.78 27.79
CA PRO A 216 8.11 -8.13 27.53
C PRO A 216 8.03 -9.04 28.79
N LYS A 217 8.41 -10.33 28.67
CA LYS A 217 9.57 -10.88 29.42
C LYS A 217 9.95 -12.31 28.99
N ASN A 218 11.26 -12.48 28.81
CA ASN A 218 12.09 -13.68 28.94
C ASN A 218 11.66 -14.99 28.28
N ILE A 219 12.28 -15.29 27.13
CA ILE A 219 12.64 -16.68 26.78
C ILE A 219 14.05 -16.66 26.17
N ALA A 220 14.95 -17.44 26.77
CA ALA A 220 16.33 -17.62 26.30
C ALA A 220 16.37 -18.37 24.96
N PRO A 221 17.35 -18.07 24.07
CA PRO A 221 17.47 -18.78 22.80
C PRO A 221 17.97 -20.22 23.01
N PRO A 222 17.48 -21.22 22.25
CA PRO A 222 18.04 -22.56 22.26
C PRO A 222 19.39 -22.61 21.51
N PRO A 223 20.26 -23.59 21.83
CA PRO A 223 21.62 -23.66 21.32
C PRO A 223 21.67 -23.98 19.81
N ARG A 224 22.56 -23.27 19.11
CA ARG A 224 22.92 -23.52 17.71
C ARG A 224 23.54 -24.91 17.57
N GLN A 225 22.88 -25.78 16.79
CA GLN A 225 23.52 -26.97 16.25
C GLN A 225 24.14 -26.66 14.88
N ASN A 226 25.43 -26.94 14.79
CA ASN A 226 26.21 -27.00 13.56
C ASN A 226 25.53 -27.93 12.55
N ARG A 227 25.36 -27.48 11.30
CA ARG A 227 25.14 -28.40 10.19
C ARG A 227 26.12 -28.11 9.06
N MET A 228 26.92 -29.14 8.84
CA MET A 228 27.99 -29.26 7.87
C MET A 228 27.48 -29.19 6.43
N THR A 229 28.42 -28.80 5.58
CA THR A 229 28.44 -28.82 4.12
C THR A 229 27.94 -30.12 3.48
N ALA A 230 27.21 -29.99 2.37
CA ALA A 230 26.98 -31.04 1.37
C ALA A 230 26.68 -30.40 -0.01
N PRO A 231 26.95 -31.10 -1.13
CA PRO A 231 27.61 -30.54 -2.31
C PRO A 231 26.67 -30.01 -3.40
N ALA A 232 27.30 -29.31 -4.36
CA ALA A 232 26.71 -28.73 -5.56
C ALA A 232 25.88 -29.75 -6.38
N ARG A 233 24.66 -29.36 -6.76
CA ARG A 233 23.85 -30.07 -7.77
C ARG A 233 24.13 -29.50 -9.17
N PRO A 234 24.13 -30.36 -10.20
CA PRO A 234 24.43 -29.97 -11.57
C PRO A 234 23.34 -29.09 -12.18
N MET A 235 23.77 -28.15 -13.03
CA MET A 235 22.92 -27.34 -13.89
C MET A 235 22.06 -28.24 -14.78
N VAL A 236 20.74 -28.14 -14.64
CA VAL A 236 19.78 -28.63 -15.65
C VAL A 236 19.34 -27.42 -16.46
N ALA A 237 19.52 -27.50 -17.77
CA ALA A 237 19.16 -26.48 -18.75
C ALA A 237 17.64 -26.18 -18.73
N PRO A 238 17.22 -24.95 -19.10
CA PRO A 238 15.81 -24.56 -19.07
C PRO A 238 15.06 -25.14 -20.28
N ILE A 239 14.04 -25.96 -20.03
CA ILE A 239 13.11 -26.45 -21.06
C ILE A 239 11.73 -25.78 -20.88
N SER A 240 11.47 -24.84 -21.80
CA SER A 240 10.23 -24.31 -22.40
C SER A 240 8.82 -24.38 -21.74
N ARG A 241 8.18 -23.19 -21.78
CA ARG A 241 6.78 -22.83 -22.13
C ARG A 241 5.64 -22.98 -21.11
N ASN A 242 5.20 -21.83 -20.61
CA ASN A 242 3.93 -21.55 -19.92
C ASN A 242 2.70 -21.72 -20.85
N GLU A 243 2.39 -22.93 -21.30
CA GLU A 243 1.15 -23.19 -22.05
C GLU A 243 0.01 -23.64 -21.11
N ILE A 244 -1.15 -23.00 -21.25
CA ILE A 244 -2.40 -23.42 -20.59
C ILE A 244 -2.96 -24.57 -21.43
N LYS A 245 -3.17 -25.74 -20.82
CA LYS A 245 -3.73 -26.94 -21.48
C LYS A 245 -5.06 -27.31 -20.83
N GLU A 246 -6.00 -27.82 -21.61
CA GLU A 246 -7.20 -28.45 -21.06
C GLU A 246 -6.91 -29.90 -20.70
N VAL A 247 -7.11 -30.26 -19.44
CA VAL A 247 -6.85 -31.61 -18.93
C VAL A 247 -8.15 -32.19 -18.35
N PRO A 248 -8.45 -33.47 -18.61
CA PRO A 248 -9.58 -34.17 -17.98
C PRO A 248 -9.45 -34.18 -16.45
N LEU A 249 -10.55 -33.96 -15.72
CA LEU A 249 -10.49 -33.96 -14.24
C LEU A 249 -10.00 -35.29 -13.66
N VAL A 250 -10.24 -36.40 -14.37
CA VAL A 250 -9.84 -37.75 -13.97
C VAL A 250 -8.31 -37.94 -13.93
N ASP A 251 -7.57 -37.11 -14.66
CA ASP A 251 -6.12 -37.17 -14.73
C ASP A 251 -5.44 -36.31 -13.65
N ILE A 252 -6.22 -35.59 -12.83
CA ILE A 252 -5.72 -34.72 -11.76
C ILE A 252 -5.85 -35.42 -10.40
N THR A 253 -4.70 -35.74 -9.81
CA THR A 253 -4.59 -36.31 -8.46
C THR A 253 -4.29 -35.21 -7.44
N VAL A 254 -4.79 -35.40 -6.21
CA VAL A 254 -4.50 -34.51 -5.07
C VAL A 254 -3.67 -35.29 -4.07
N THR A 255 -2.34 -35.20 -4.19
CA THR A 255 -1.41 -35.96 -3.33
C THR A 255 -0.95 -35.13 -2.12
N ASN A 256 -1.05 -33.81 -2.20
CA ASN A 256 -0.56 -32.92 -1.15
C ASN A 256 -1.45 -32.96 0.11
N PRO A 257 -0.91 -33.33 1.30
CA PRO A 257 -1.67 -33.45 2.53
C PRO A 257 -2.23 -32.11 3.06
N LYS A 258 -1.74 -30.97 2.54
CA LYS A 258 -2.31 -29.65 2.82
C LYS A 258 -3.72 -29.49 2.27
N PHE A 259 -4.06 -30.17 1.18
CA PHE A 259 -5.38 -30.07 0.55
C PHE A 259 -6.36 -31.10 1.10
N THR A 260 -5.89 -32.30 1.46
CA THR A 260 -6.74 -33.34 2.06
C THR A 260 -7.31 -32.92 3.42
N ASN A 261 -6.59 -32.10 4.17
CA ASN A 261 -7.04 -31.55 5.47
C ASN A 261 -7.61 -30.12 5.38
N ALA A 262 -7.68 -29.53 4.18
CA ALA A 262 -8.11 -28.14 4.02
C ALA A 262 -9.63 -28.00 4.22
N ARG A 263 -10.05 -27.31 5.29
CA ARG A 263 -11.42 -26.80 5.40
C ARG A 263 -11.57 -25.57 4.51
N LEU A 264 -12.25 -25.74 3.37
CA LEU A 264 -12.59 -24.63 2.49
C LEU A 264 -13.56 -23.69 3.20
N ASN A 265 -13.29 -22.38 3.15
CA ASN A 265 -14.20 -21.37 3.69
C ASN A 265 -15.51 -21.35 2.87
N PRO A 266 -16.68 -21.63 3.47
CA PRO A 266 -17.95 -21.78 2.76
C PRO A 266 -18.38 -20.53 1.97
N GLN A 267 -18.24 -19.34 2.57
CA GLN A 267 -18.67 -18.08 1.94
C GLN A 267 -17.88 -17.79 0.66
N LYS A 268 -16.55 -17.99 0.70
CA LYS A 268 -15.69 -17.77 -0.47
C LYS A 268 -15.87 -18.86 -1.54
N THR A 269 -16.20 -20.09 -1.14
CA THR A 269 -16.50 -21.17 -2.09
C THR A 269 -17.82 -20.92 -2.81
N MET A 270 -18.86 -20.43 -2.11
CA MET A 270 -20.15 -20.09 -2.74
C MET A 270 -20.02 -18.95 -3.76
N ALA A 271 -19.33 -17.85 -3.39
CA ALA A 271 -19.13 -16.73 -4.31
C ALA A 271 -18.37 -17.15 -5.58
N GLU A 272 -17.35 -17.99 -5.43
CA GLU A 272 -16.57 -18.52 -6.56
C GLU A 272 -17.38 -19.52 -7.41
N LYS A 273 -18.23 -20.34 -6.77
CA LYS A 273 -19.14 -21.26 -7.46
C LYS A 273 -20.17 -20.52 -8.30
N GLU A 274 -20.77 -19.45 -7.76
CA GLU A 274 -21.67 -18.58 -8.52
C GLU A 274 -20.97 -17.93 -9.71
N ARG A 275 -19.72 -17.51 -9.54
CA ARG A 275 -18.91 -16.90 -10.58
C ARG A 275 -18.61 -17.87 -11.73
N ILE A 276 -18.14 -19.08 -11.40
CA ILE A 276 -17.84 -20.14 -12.37
C ILE A 276 -19.13 -20.63 -13.06
N SER A 277 -20.23 -20.74 -12.30
CA SER A 277 -21.55 -21.11 -12.85
C SER A 277 -22.07 -20.05 -13.84
N LYS A 278 -21.96 -18.75 -13.51
CA LYS A 278 -22.34 -17.66 -14.42
C LYS A 278 -21.47 -17.58 -15.67
N LEU A 279 -20.18 -17.87 -15.56
CA LEU A 279 -19.24 -17.80 -16.69
C LEU A 279 -19.22 -19.08 -17.54
N GLY A 280 -19.74 -20.19 -17.02
CA GLY A 280 -19.71 -21.50 -17.67
C GLY A 280 -18.31 -22.08 -17.89
N LYS A 281 -17.27 -21.45 -17.33
CA LYS A 281 -15.87 -21.85 -17.45
C LYS A 281 -15.07 -21.43 -16.23
N ILE A 282 -13.95 -22.10 -16.03
CA ILE A 282 -12.93 -21.68 -15.06
C ILE A 282 -12.03 -20.66 -15.78
N ASP A 283 -12.00 -19.44 -15.28
CA ASP A 283 -11.22 -18.34 -15.83
C ASP A 283 -9.74 -18.36 -15.38
N GLU A 284 -9.48 -18.80 -14.15
CA GLU A 284 -8.12 -19.00 -13.63
C GLU A 284 -7.70 -20.47 -13.73
N PRO A 285 -6.63 -20.81 -14.48
CA PRO A 285 -6.19 -22.19 -14.63
C PRO A 285 -5.67 -22.78 -13.31
N LEU A 286 -5.84 -24.10 -13.15
CA LEU A 286 -5.26 -24.84 -12.02
C LEU A 286 -3.74 -24.97 -12.20
N LEU A 287 -2.98 -24.92 -11.11
CA LEU A 287 -1.55 -25.20 -11.17
C LEU A 287 -1.33 -26.68 -10.87
N VAL A 288 -0.69 -27.37 -11.81
CA VAL A 288 -0.45 -28.81 -11.70
C VAL A 288 1.00 -29.15 -12.01
N ARG A 289 1.53 -30.20 -11.39
CA ARG A 289 2.84 -30.78 -11.72
C ARG A 289 2.62 -32.09 -12.47
N GLN A 290 3.34 -32.31 -13.56
CA GLN A 290 3.27 -33.58 -14.28
C GLN A 290 3.99 -34.67 -13.47
N THR A 291 3.32 -35.81 -13.27
CA THR A 291 3.86 -37.00 -12.60
C THR A 291 4.44 -37.96 -13.64
N VAL A 292 5.36 -38.83 -13.22
CA VAL A 292 6.05 -39.82 -14.06
C VAL A 292 5.09 -40.72 -14.86
N ASN A 293 3.86 -40.91 -14.37
CA ASN A 293 2.83 -41.75 -15.00
C ASN A 293 1.94 -41.00 -16.03
N GLY A 294 2.31 -39.80 -16.45
CA GLY A 294 1.51 -38.99 -17.39
C GLY A 294 0.29 -38.30 -16.79
N LYS A 295 0.04 -38.50 -15.49
CA LYS A 295 -1.00 -37.81 -14.69
C LYS A 295 -0.50 -36.50 -14.11
N TYR A 296 -1.41 -35.69 -13.58
CA TYR A 296 -1.12 -34.37 -13.04
C TYR A 296 -1.40 -34.31 -11.54
N ASP A 297 -0.44 -33.84 -10.74
CA ASP A 297 -0.63 -33.60 -9.31
C ASP A 297 -0.97 -32.13 -9.05
N LEU A 298 -1.99 -31.87 -8.23
CA LEU A 298 -2.44 -30.51 -7.96
C LEU A 298 -1.46 -29.77 -7.04
N VAL A 299 -0.96 -28.64 -7.53
CA VAL A 299 -0.07 -27.72 -6.77
C VAL A 299 -0.86 -26.57 -6.15
N ASP A 300 -1.83 -26.01 -6.89
CA ASP A 300 -2.70 -24.94 -6.42
C ASP A 300 -4.03 -24.91 -7.19
N GLY A 301 -5.07 -24.34 -6.59
CA GLY A 301 -6.41 -24.26 -7.16
C GLY A 301 -7.39 -25.29 -6.60
N PHE A 302 -7.15 -25.84 -5.41
CA PHE A 302 -8.00 -26.87 -4.79
C PHE A 302 -9.47 -26.48 -4.71
N ARG A 303 -9.80 -25.24 -4.34
CA ARG A 303 -11.20 -24.75 -4.34
C ARG A 303 -11.84 -24.81 -5.72
N ARG A 304 -11.11 -24.41 -6.77
CA ARG A 304 -11.59 -24.43 -8.16
C ARG A 304 -11.78 -25.87 -8.65
N LEU A 305 -10.87 -26.78 -8.30
CA LEU A 305 -11.03 -28.22 -8.59
C LEU A 305 -12.27 -28.81 -7.90
N THR A 306 -12.52 -28.48 -6.63
CA THR A 306 -13.72 -28.95 -5.91
C THR A 306 -14.99 -28.43 -6.56
N ILE A 307 -15.03 -27.13 -6.88
CA ILE A 307 -16.17 -26.52 -7.58
C ILE A 307 -16.37 -27.16 -8.96
N ALA A 308 -15.30 -27.43 -9.70
CA ALA A 308 -15.37 -28.06 -11.02
C ALA A 308 -15.99 -29.48 -10.94
N LYS A 309 -15.63 -30.24 -9.89
CA LYS A 309 -16.24 -31.55 -9.61
C LYS A 309 -17.71 -31.44 -9.24
N GLU A 310 -18.08 -30.46 -8.41
CA GLU A 310 -19.48 -30.22 -8.02
C GLU A 310 -20.36 -29.75 -9.19
N LEU A 311 -19.79 -29.00 -10.13
CA LEU A 311 -20.49 -28.48 -11.32
C LEU A 311 -20.43 -29.46 -12.51
N GLY A 312 -19.75 -30.61 -12.37
CA GLY A 312 -19.72 -31.66 -13.39
C GLY A 312 -18.92 -31.30 -14.65
N PHE A 313 -17.85 -30.52 -14.53
CA PHE A 313 -16.96 -30.27 -15.68
C PHE A 313 -16.19 -31.54 -16.07
N ASP A 314 -16.05 -31.78 -17.37
CA ASP A 314 -15.25 -32.90 -17.91
C ASP A 314 -13.77 -32.55 -18.05
N LYS A 315 -13.48 -31.28 -18.39
CA LYS A 315 -12.13 -30.75 -18.60
C LYS A 315 -11.95 -29.45 -17.84
N VAL A 316 -10.72 -29.21 -17.39
CA VAL A 316 -10.32 -27.97 -16.71
C VAL A 316 -9.06 -27.39 -17.32
N PRO A 317 -8.96 -26.05 -17.41
CA PRO A 317 -7.73 -25.40 -17.83
C PRO A 317 -6.68 -25.56 -16.72
N VAL A 318 -5.52 -26.09 -17.09
CA VAL A 318 -4.38 -26.27 -16.20
C VAL A 318 -3.13 -25.61 -16.77
N LYS A 319 -2.26 -25.16 -15.89
CA LYS A 319 -0.93 -24.67 -16.20
C LYS A 319 0.06 -25.60 -15.51
N VAL A 320 0.89 -26.24 -16.32
CA VAL A 320 1.90 -27.19 -15.83
C VAL A 320 3.08 -26.40 -15.26
N VAL A 321 3.37 -26.63 -13.99
CA VAL A 321 4.53 -26.07 -13.29
C VAL A 321 5.54 -27.19 -13.06
N SER A 322 6.79 -26.95 -13.48
CA SER A 322 7.94 -27.82 -13.26
C SER A 322 8.27 -27.96 -11.78
#